data_AF-A0A963YUQ9-F1
#
_entry.id   AF-A0A963YUQ9-F1
#
_cell.length_a   1.000
_cell.length_b   1.000
_cell.length_c   1.000
_cell.angle_alpha   90.00
_cell.angle_beta   90.00
_cell.angle_gamma   90.00
#
_symmetry.space_group_name_H-M   'P 1'
#
loop_
_entity.id
_entity.type
_entity.pdbx_description
1 polymer ?
#
loop_
_entity_poly.entity_id
_entity_poly.type
_entity_poly.pdbx_seq_one_letter_code
_entity_poly.pdbx_strand_id
1 'polypeptide(L)'
;MPDLRTKVVTDWLDAVRPVRLDDAWPPALRPVEASVQATGLLVEFGQILDQLAHRSPEALSTASMDREFQGDLQLVLAQVGTARALAFFHWLRATGLSDHLTIEDALLEHKTPAGRALFATVTTIARQATLQRLISIERMDELVSATDTANKESSNV
;
A
#
# COMPACT_ATOMS: atom_id res chain seq x y z
N MET A 1 -9.99 -0.71 12.48
CA MET A 1 -9.42 0.15 11.43
C MET A 1 -7.97 0.30 11.79
N PRO A 2 -7.07 0.29 10.80
CA PRO A 2 -5.71 0.68 11.03
C PRO A 2 -5.80 2.11 11.49
N ASP A 3 -5.42 2.35 12.73
CA ASP A 3 -5.29 3.69 13.23
C ASP A 3 -4.38 4.47 12.26
N LEU A 4 -4.99 5.40 11.52
CA LEU A 4 -4.31 6.13 10.46
C LEU A 4 -3.49 7.28 11.04
N ARG A 5 -3.42 7.45 12.37
CA ARG A 5 -2.51 8.41 12.97
C ARG A 5 -1.10 8.13 12.47
N THR A 6 -0.37 9.21 12.19
CA THR A 6 1.00 9.20 11.72
C THR A 6 1.85 8.15 12.43
N LYS A 7 1.82 8.16 13.77
CA LYS A 7 2.58 7.22 14.58
C LYS A 7 2.23 5.76 14.30
N VAL A 8 0.96 5.40 14.27
CA VAL A 8 0.56 3.99 14.09
C VAL A 8 0.81 3.51 12.67
N VAL A 9 0.65 4.38 11.68
CA VAL A 9 0.99 4.05 10.29
C VAL A 9 2.49 3.88 10.12
N THR A 10 3.31 4.73 10.75
CA THR A 10 4.77 4.58 10.76
C THR A 10 5.19 3.30 11.49
N ASP A 11 4.65 3.03 12.67
CA ASP A 11 4.94 1.83 13.45
C ASP A 11 4.55 0.55 12.69
N TRP A 12 3.41 0.54 11.99
CA TRP A 12 3.00 -0.56 11.12
C TRP A 12 3.95 -0.71 9.93
N LEU A 13 4.30 0.40 9.25
CA LEU A 13 5.23 0.39 8.12
C LEU A 13 6.59 -0.17 8.50
N ASP A 14 7.09 0.18 9.68
CA ASP A 14 8.34 -0.38 10.22
C ASP A 14 8.21 -1.89 10.47
N ALA A 15 7.06 -2.35 10.98
CA ALA A 15 6.82 -3.77 11.23
C ALA A 15 6.66 -4.61 9.94
N VAL A 16 6.14 -4.02 8.86
CA VAL A 16 5.99 -4.69 7.55
C VAL A 16 7.12 -4.36 6.58
N ARG A 17 8.14 -3.60 7.03
CA ARG A 17 9.28 -3.20 6.21
C ARG A 17 10.04 -4.44 5.76
N PRO A 18 10.26 -4.63 4.44
CA PRO A 18 11.20 -5.62 3.96
C PRO A 18 12.58 -5.38 4.59
N VAL A 19 13.23 -6.45 5.08
CA VAL A 19 14.40 -6.46 5.98
C VAL A 19 15.59 -5.57 5.51
N ARG A 20 15.62 -5.08 4.27
CA ARG A 20 16.72 -4.29 3.70
C ARG A 20 16.26 -3.22 2.71
N LEU A 21 15.49 -2.24 3.17
CA LEU A 21 15.21 -1.04 2.37
C LEU A 21 15.74 0.19 3.06
N ASP A 22 16.84 0.78 2.59
CA ASP A 22 17.36 2.06 3.08
C ASP A 22 16.39 3.22 2.74
N ASP A 23 16.13 4.06 3.74
CA ASP A 23 15.50 5.40 3.85
C ASP A 23 14.28 5.81 2.99
N ALA A 24 13.91 5.05 1.97
CA ALA A 24 12.92 5.42 0.97
C ALA A 24 11.79 4.39 0.84
N TRP A 25 11.34 3.82 1.96
CA TRP A 25 10.20 2.92 1.96
C TRP A 25 9.23 3.08 3.13
N PRO A 26 7.98 3.48 2.83
CA PRO A 26 7.56 4.48 1.84
C PRO A 26 7.55 5.89 2.46
N PRO A 27 8.13 6.95 1.84
CA PRO A 27 8.05 8.33 2.35
C PRO A 27 7.09 9.19 1.49
N ALA A 28 6.47 10.28 1.95
CA ALA A 28 6.17 10.75 3.30
C ALA A 28 4.65 10.92 3.41
N LEU A 29 4.14 10.93 4.64
CA LEU A 29 2.84 11.56 4.91
C LEU A 29 2.85 12.96 4.29
N ARG A 30 1.86 13.25 3.45
CA ARG A 30 1.83 14.53 2.76
C ARG A 30 1.68 15.65 3.79
N PRO A 31 2.31 16.82 3.61
CA PRO A 31 2.18 17.94 4.56
C PRO A 31 0.73 18.34 4.85
N VAL A 32 -0.17 18.14 3.88
CA VAL A 32 -1.62 18.36 4.03
C VAL A 32 -2.26 17.50 5.13
N GLU A 33 -1.68 16.33 5.40
CA GLU A 33 -2.13 15.38 6.43
C GLU A 33 -1.64 15.73 7.83
N ALA A 34 -0.63 16.59 7.95
CA ALA A 34 -0.04 16.99 9.23
C ALA A 34 -0.89 18.06 9.96
N SER A 35 -1.91 18.60 9.31
CA SER A 35 -2.84 19.52 9.97
C SER A 35 -3.67 18.78 11.03
N VAL A 36 -3.92 19.45 12.16
CA VAL A 36 -4.75 18.90 13.26
C VAL A 36 -6.15 18.53 12.76
N GLN A 37 -6.71 19.34 11.86
CA GLN A 37 -8.01 19.11 11.26
C GLN A 37 -8.03 17.86 10.37
N ALA A 38 -7.07 17.71 9.45
CA ALA A 38 -6.99 16.52 8.59
C ALA A 38 -6.73 15.26 9.41
N THR A 39 -5.91 15.36 10.46
CA THR A 39 -5.67 14.23 11.38
C THR A 39 -6.96 13.80 12.09
N GLY A 40 -7.75 14.76 12.61
CA GLY A 40 -9.03 14.46 13.25
C GLY A 40 -10.01 13.77 12.31
N LEU A 41 -10.17 14.29 11.09
CA LEU A 41 -11.04 13.71 10.06
C LEU A 41 -10.60 12.29 9.66
N LEU A 42 -9.30 12.05 9.51
CA LEU A 42 -8.79 10.72 9.14
C LEU A 42 -8.95 9.70 10.26
N VAL A 43 -8.88 10.12 11.53
CA VAL A 43 -9.17 9.27 12.69
C VAL A 43 -10.65 8.91 12.73
N GLU A 44 -11.53 9.92 12.60
CA GLU A 44 -12.98 9.72 12.61
C GLU A 44 -13.42 8.82 11.45
N PHE A 45 -12.94 9.11 10.24
CA PHE A 45 -13.25 8.36 9.03
C PHE A 45 -13.03 6.86 9.24
N GLY A 46 -11.87 6.48 9.74
CA GLY A 46 -11.64 5.06 9.89
C GLY A 46 -12.21 4.44 11.18
N GLN A 47 -12.47 5.21 12.24
CA GLN A 47 -13.30 4.70 13.34
C GLN A 47 -14.69 4.30 12.83
N ILE A 48 -15.28 5.11 11.94
CA ILE A 48 -16.55 4.80 11.29
C ILE A 48 -16.42 3.52 10.46
N LEU A 49 -15.38 3.40 9.62
CA LEU A 49 -15.15 2.19 8.83
C LEU A 49 -14.99 0.92 9.69
N ASP A 50 -14.30 1.02 10.83
CA ASP A 50 -14.13 -0.13 11.72
C ASP A 50 -15.43 -0.57 12.37
N GLN A 51 -16.20 0.41 12.83
CA GLN A 51 -17.50 0.15 13.45
C GLN A 51 -18.45 -0.47 12.42
N LEU A 52 -18.43 0.02 11.18
CA LEU A 52 -19.21 -0.55 10.09
C LEU A 52 -18.76 -1.98 9.74
N ALA A 53 -17.45 -2.22 9.65
CA ALA A 53 -16.92 -3.55 9.38
C ALA A 53 -17.29 -4.58 10.47
N HIS A 54 -17.32 -4.16 11.74
CA HIS A 54 -17.68 -5.05 12.85
C HIS A 54 -19.18 -5.22 13.03
N ARG A 55 -19.98 -4.16 12.87
CA ARG A 55 -21.43 -4.19 13.14
C ARG A 55 -22.24 -4.64 11.94
N SER A 56 -21.79 -4.33 10.74
CA SER A 56 -22.57 -4.53 9.51
C SER A 56 -21.65 -4.75 8.30
N PRO A 57 -20.86 -5.85 8.30
CA PRO A 57 -19.91 -6.15 7.23
C PRO A 57 -20.60 -6.23 5.85
N GLU A 58 -21.80 -6.81 5.78
CA GLU A 58 -22.59 -6.90 4.55
C GLU A 58 -23.01 -5.51 4.01
N ALA A 59 -23.35 -4.58 4.90
CA ALA A 59 -23.71 -3.22 4.52
C ALA A 59 -22.49 -2.44 4.00
N LEU A 60 -21.33 -2.63 4.64
CA LEU A 60 -20.09 -2.03 4.19
C LEU A 60 -19.63 -2.63 2.84
N SER A 61 -19.78 -3.95 2.66
CA SER A 61 -19.50 -4.62 1.39
C SER A 61 -20.41 -4.10 0.27
N THR A 62 -21.72 -4.00 0.54
CA THR A 62 -22.70 -3.44 -0.40
C THR A 62 -22.39 -1.98 -0.75
N ALA A 63 -22.11 -1.13 0.23
CA ALA A 63 -21.74 0.26 0.01
C ALA A 63 -20.44 0.38 -0.78
N SER A 64 -19.48 -0.52 -0.56
CA SER A 64 -18.21 -0.55 -1.30
C SER A 64 -18.37 -0.92 -2.78
N MET A 65 -19.52 -1.46 -3.17
CA MET A 65 -19.86 -1.74 -4.57
C MET A 65 -20.60 -0.58 -5.25
N ASP A 66 -21.03 0.43 -4.48
CA ASP A 66 -21.63 1.65 -5.02
C ASP A 66 -20.56 2.55 -5.68
N ARG A 67 -20.86 3.05 -6.88
CA ARG A 67 -19.89 3.82 -7.67
C ARG A 67 -19.61 5.21 -7.10
N GLU A 68 -20.59 5.83 -6.47
CA GLU A 68 -20.41 7.15 -5.86
C GLU A 68 -19.49 7.01 -4.64
N PHE A 69 -19.77 6.03 -3.79
CA PHE A 69 -18.92 5.70 -2.65
C PHE A 69 -17.49 5.31 -3.07
N GLN A 70 -17.34 4.50 -4.13
CA GLN A 70 -16.02 4.18 -4.69
C GLN A 70 -15.27 5.42 -5.17
N GLY A 71 -15.95 6.34 -5.86
CA GLY A 71 -15.36 7.59 -6.35
C GLY A 71 -14.88 8.48 -5.20
N ASP A 72 -15.69 8.62 -4.16
CA ASP A 72 -15.31 9.37 -2.95
C ASP A 72 -14.12 8.73 -2.24
N LEU A 73 -14.13 7.40 -2.13
CA LEU A 73 -13.02 6.68 -1.52
C LEU A 73 -11.73 6.81 -2.34
N GLN A 74 -11.82 6.76 -3.68
CA GLN A 74 -10.69 7.04 -4.57
C GLN A 74 -10.15 8.46 -4.37
N LEU A 75 -11.03 9.47 -4.22
CA LEU A 75 -10.63 10.85 -3.99
C LEU A 75 -9.89 11.01 -2.67
N VAL A 76 -10.42 10.42 -1.58
CA VAL A 76 -9.77 10.43 -0.27
C VAL A 76 -8.41 9.72 -0.34
N LEU A 77 -8.37 8.52 -0.92
CA LEU A 77 -7.14 7.72 -1.02
C LEU A 77 -6.08 8.36 -1.93
N ALA A 78 -6.48 9.09 -2.97
CA ALA A 78 -5.56 9.83 -3.83
C ALA A 78 -4.99 11.09 -3.16
N GLN A 79 -5.66 11.61 -2.12
CA GLN A 79 -5.21 12.78 -1.36
C GLN A 79 -4.28 12.42 -0.20
N VAL A 80 -4.42 11.23 0.37
CA VAL A 80 -3.53 10.76 1.44
C VAL A 80 -2.17 10.33 0.92
N GLY A 81 -1.20 10.30 1.83
CA GLY A 81 0.13 9.76 1.58
C GLY A 81 0.06 8.25 1.34
N THR A 82 1.02 7.77 0.54
CA THR A 82 1.22 6.36 0.19
C THR A 82 1.07 5.41 1.39
N ALA A 83 1.66 5.79 2.52
CA ALA A 83 1.61 5.03 3.77
C ALA A 83 0.19 4.71 4.22
N ARG A 84 -0.70 5.71 4.21
CA ARG A 84 -2.10 5.57 4.65
C ARG A 84 -2.94 4.83 3.62
N ALA A 85 -2.69 5.06 2.34
CA ALA A 85 -3.36 4.31 1.27
C ALA A 85 -3.03 2.81 1.38
N LEU A 86 -1.76 2.44 1.58
CA LEU A 86 -1.34 1.05 1.78
C LEU A 86 -1.94 0.45 3.06
N ALA A 87 -1.97 1.20 4.17
CA ALA A 87 -2.60 0.75 5.40
C ALA A 87 -4.11 0.47 5.20
N PHE A 88 -4.80 1.31 4.43
CA PHE A 88 -6.20 1.10 4.06
C PHE A 88 -6.39 -0.19 3.25
N PHE A 89 -5.59 -0.41 2.20
CA PHE A 89 -5.66 -1.65 1.41
C PHE A 89 -5.36 -2.88 2.26
N HIS A 90 -4.36 -2.80 3.14
CA HIS A 90 -4.05 -3.90 4.06
C HIS A 90 -5.23 -4.24 4.98
N TRP A 91 -5.89 -3.23 5.53
CA TRP A 91 -7.09 -3.42 6.35
C TRP A 91 -8.25 -4.02 5.56
N LEU A 92 -8.50 -3.53 4.35
CA LEU A 92 -9.55 -4.05 3.50
C LEU A 92 -9.38 -5.57 3.26
N ARG A 93 -8.14 -6.02 3.02
CA ARG A 93 -7.80 -7.46 2.96
C ARG A 93 -8.07 -8.18 4.27
N ALA A 94 -7.63 -7.60 5.39
CA ALA A 94 -7.73 -8.22 6.72
C ALA A 94 -9.17 -8.38 7.19
N THR A 95 -10.10 -7.52 6.76
CA THR A 95 -11.52 -7.61 7.14
C THR A 95 -12.26 -8.78 6.49
N GLY A 96 -11.71 -9.41 5.44
CA GLY A 96 -12.40 -10.46 4.70
C GLY A 96 -13.69 -10.02 3.99
N LEU A 97 -13.95 -8.70 3.92
CA LEU A 97 -15.11 -8.12 3.22
C LEU A 97 -15.08 -8.31 1.71
N SER A 98 -13.96 -8.80 1.21
CA SER A 98 -13.73 -9.02 -0.20
C SER A 98 -13.79 -10.52 -0.47
N ASP A 99 -14.76 -10.93 -1.31
CA ASP A 99 -14.34 -11.78 -2.41
C ASP A 99 -13.23 -10.98 -3.11
N HIS A 100 -11.98 -11.34 -2.84
CA HIS A 100 -10.74 -10.52 -2.92
C HIS A 100 -10.46 -9.78 -4.24
N LEU A 101 -11.32 -9.91 -5.25
CA LEU A 101 -11.18 -9.40 -6.61
C LEU A 101 -12.16 -8.26 -6.98
N THR A 102 -13.03 -7.78 -6.08
CA THR A 102 -14.05 -6.79 -6.49
C THR A 102 -13.78 -5.37 -6.01
N ILE A 103 -13.58 -5.16 -4.70
CA ILE A 103 -13.47 -3.80 -4.14
C ILE A 103 -12.09 -3.20 -4.44
N GLU A 104 -11.00 -3.95 -4.27
CA GLU A 104 -9.67 -3.45 -4.60
C GLU A 104 -9.53 -3.10 -6.08
N ASP A 105 -10.01 -3.99 -6.96
CA ASP A 105 -9.99 -3.76 -8.41
C ASP A 105 -10.85 -2.56 -8.80
N ALA A 106 -12.01 -2.37 -8.15
CA ALA A 106 -12.84 -1.20 -8.36
C ALA A 106 -12.16 0.10 -7.90
N LEU A 107 -11.49 0.09 -6.75
CA LEU A 107 -10.75 1.26 -6.26
C LEU A 107 -9.53 1.58 -7.13
N LEU A 108 -8.88 0.56 -7.68
CA LEU A 108 -7.75 0.70 -8.59
C LEU A 108 -8.19 0.91 -10.06
N GLU A 109 -9.50 1.00 -10.32
CA GLU A 109 -10.01 1.21 -11.66
C GLU A 109 -9.61 2.58 -12.23
N HIS A 110 -9.02 2.58 -13.42
CA HIS A 110 -8.43 3.74 -14.07
C HIS A 110 -9.40 4.71 -14.76
N LYS A 111 -10.71 4.53 -14.54
CA LYS A 111 -11.73 5.34 -15.22
C LYS A 111 -11.73 6.78 -14.73
N THR A 112 -11.40 7.02 -13.46
CA THR A 112 -11.36 8.37 -12.87
C THR A 112 -9.91 8.90 -12.76
N PRO A 113 -9.69 10.23 -12.70
CA PRO A 113 -8.37 10.79 -12.42
C PRO A 113 -7.80 10.32 -11.06
N ALA A 114 -8.66 10.18 -10.05
CA ALA A 114 -8.28 9.73 -8.71
C ALA A 114 -7.86 8.25 -8.73
N GLY A 115 -8.65 7.39 -9.38
CA GLY A 115 -8.32 5.97 -9.58
C GLY A 115 -7.01 5.78 -10.36
N ARG A 116 -6.78 6.59 -11.40
CA ARG A 116 -5.47 6.59 -12.11
C ARG A 116 -4.31 6.99 -11.21
N ALA A 117 -4.47 8.04 -10.39
CA ALA A 117 -3.44 8.47 -9.46
C ALA A 117 -3.14 7.39 -8.40
N LEU A 118 -4.19 6.76 -7.87
CA LEU A 118 -4.11 5.69 -6.88
C LEU A 118 -3.41 4.45 -7.46
N PHE A 119 -3.83 4.00 -8.65
CA PHE A 119 -3.16 2.88 -9.33
C PHE A 119 -1.70 3.19 -9.64
N ALA A 120 -1.39 4.37 -10.17
CA ALA A 120 -0.03 4.76 -10.50
C ALA A 120 0.86 4.76 -9.24
N THR A 121 0.31 5.22 -8.12
CA THR A 121 0.97 5.20 -6.81
C THR A 121 1.28 3.76 -6.40
N VAL A 122 0.25 2.90 -6.30
CA VAL A 122 0.40 1.48 -5.89
C VAL A 122 1.38 0.73 -6.80
N THR A 123 1.30 0.94 -8.12
CA THR A 123 2.17 0.26 -9.09
C THR A 123 3.61 0.74 -9.00
N THR A 124 3.83 2.04 -8.80
CA THR A 124 5.19 2.61 -8.64
C THR A 124 5.87 2.04 -7.41
N ILE A 125 5.13 1.98 -6.29
CA ILE A 125 5.58 1.38 -5.02
C ILE A 125 5.94 -0.08 -5.23
N ALA A 126 5.02 -0.89 -5.78
CA ALA A 126 5.24 -2.31 -6.03
C ALA A 126 6.45 -2.56 -6.94
N ARG A 127 6.61 -1.73 -7.99
CA ARG A 127 7.77 -1.77 -8.88
C ARG A 127 9.06 -1.42 -8.16
N GLN A 128 9.06 -0.37 -7.34
CA GLN A 128 10.25 0.06 -6.59
C GLN A 128 10.71 -1.04 -5.61
N ALA A 129 9.80 -1.60 -4.81
CA ALA A 129 10.12 -2.73 -3.93
C ALA A 129 10.64 -3.94 -4.71
N THR A 130 10.04 -4.24 -5.87
CA THR A 130 10.48 -5.36 -6.72
C THR A 130 11.89 -5.12 -7.26
N LEU A 131 12.17 -3.93 -7.79
CA LEU A 131 13.49 -3.58 -8.31
C LEU A 131 14.56 -3.58 -7.21
N GLN A 132 14.25 -3.02 -6.03
CA GLN A 132 15.16 -3.03 -4.90
C GLN A 132 15.49 -4.46 -4.43
N ARG A 133 14.52 -5.38 -4.49
CA ARG A 133 14.74 -6.81 -4.16
C ARG A 133 15.49 -7.57 -5.26
N LEU A 134 15.32 -7.21 -6.52
CA LEU A 134 15.98 -7.88 -7.64
C LEU A 134 17.42 -7.41 -7.82
N ILE A 135 17.68 -6.12 -7.62
CA ILE A 135 18.96 -5.46 -7.87
C ILE A 135 19.63 -5.11 -6.53
N SER A 136 19.39 -5.89 -5.48
CA SER A 136 20.09 -5.69 -4.21
C SER A 136 21.57 -6.00 -4.41
N ILE A 137 22.45 -5.18 -3.81
CA ILE A 137 23.91 -5.31 -3.94
C ILE A 137 24.36 -6.75 -3.68
N GLU A 138 23.87 -7.36 -2.61
CA GLU A 138 24.17 -8.76 -2.27
C GLU A 138 23.78 -9.77 -3.36
N ARG A 139 22.65 -9.55 -4.06
CA ARG A 139 22.24 -10.47 -5.14
C ARG A 139 23.09 -10.26 -6.38
N MET A 140 23.54 -9.03 -6.63
CA MET A 140 24.51 -8.77 -7.69
C MET A 140 25.86 -9.41 -7.34
N ASP A 141 26.29 -9.34 -6.08
CA ASP A 141 27.53 -9.98 -5.61
C ASP A 141 27.44 -11.52 -5.67
N GLU A 142 26.31 -12.10 -5.27
CA GLU A 142 26.02 -13.54 -5.42
C GLU A 142 26.05 -13.96 -6.90
N LEU A 143 25.43 -13.16 -7.78
CA LEU A 143 25.39 -13.44 -9.22
C LEU A 143 26.79 -13.38 -9.82
N VAL A 144 27.57 -12.34 -9.49
CA VAL A 144 28.97 -12.16 -9.94
C VAL A 144 29.82 -13.34 -9.48
N SER A 145 29.72 -13.72 -8.20
CA SER A 145 30.44 -14.86 -7.63
C SER A 145 30.08 -16.19 -8.32
N ALA A 146 28.80 -16.40 -8.62
CA ALA A 146 28.33 -17.57 -9.35
C ALA A 146 28.88 -17.61 -10.79
N THR A 147 28.89 -16.49 -11.51
CA THR A 147 29.49 -16.41 -12.86
C THR A 147 31.00 -16.63 -12.85
N ASP A 148 31.72 -16.09 -11.86
CA ASP A 148 33.16 -16.29 -11.73
C ASP A 148 33.51 -17.76 -11.44
N THR A 149 32.67 -18.44 -10.66
CA THR A 149 32.83 -19.87 -10.36
C THR A 149 32.56 -20.71 -11.61
N ALA A 150 31.47 -20.45 -12.34
CA ALA A 150 31.13 -21.16 -13.57
C ALA A 150 32.20 -20.97 -14.69
N ASN A 151 32.79 -19.78 -14.80
CA ASN A 151 33.86 -19.51 -15.76
C ASN A 151 35.17 -20.23 -15.41
N LYS A 152 35.50 -20.37 -14.13
CA LYS A 152 36.65 -21.15 -13.66
C LYS A 152 36.47 -22.65 -13.92
N GLU A 153 35.27 -23.16 -13.73
CA GLU A 153 34.95 -24.57 -14.03
C GLU A 153 35.01 -24.86 -15.52
N SER A 154 34.51 -23.94 -16.36
CA SER A 154 34.52 -24.09 -17.83
C SER A 154 35.91 -23.96 -18.47
N SER A 155 36.87 -23.32 -17.78
CA SER A 155 38.25 -23.16 -18.26
C SER A 155 39.18 -24.32 -17.87
N ASN A 156 38.72 -25.22 -17.00
CA ASN A 156 39.45 -26.41 -16.55
C ASN A 156 38.99 -27.70 -17.24
N VAL A 157 38.15 -27.60 -18.27
CA VAL A 157 37.73 -28.66 -19.19
C VAL A 157 38.40 -28.44 -20.54
#